data_AF-A0A9E8GEH5-F1
#
_entry.id   AF-A0A9E8GEH5-F1
#
_cell.length_a   1.000
_cell.length_b   1.000
_cell.length_c   1.000
_cell.angle_alpha   90.00
_cell.angle_beta   90.00
_cell.angle_gamma   90.00
#
_symmetry.space_group_name_H-M   'P 1'
#
loop_
_entity.id
_entity.type
_entity.pdbx_description
1 polymer ?
#
loop_
_entity_poly.entity_id
_entity_poly.type
_entity_poly.pdbx_seq_one_letter_code
_entity_poly.pdbx_strand_id
1 'polypeptide(L)'
;MVISTSKIHMQYKLKKSEEDVMRIVRDMLAYTRSLGVQDIELIAEDAGRADRRFLYQLVEEAIKGGATTVDFADTVGYKFPHEWAGFFQEARESIPGIDNVVLATHCHDDLGLATANTLAAVHAGARQVEVTINGIGERAGNASLEEVVMAIKCRGNDLLGGIYTGINTKHIFTTCKRVEELSGLPIQPNKSIVGRNAFVHASGIHQDGVLKHRGTYEIISPEDIGRPRPSNDGIVLGKLSGRHALQTKLSELGYELDDEKFKYVFWRFKALAEKKKDLCDSDIKSLLLEEKVAKASAKEAHQVHT
;
A
#
# COMPACT_ATOMS: atom_id res chain seq x y z
N MET A 1 -18.86 16.21 11.12
CA MET A 1 -19.99 15.48 11.74
C MET A 1 -20.24 14.19 10.97
N VAL A 2 -20.66 13.12 11.62
CA VAL A 2 -20.97 11.83 10.97
C VAL A 2 -22.44 11.51 11.18
N ILE A 3 -23.13 11.09 10.12
CA ILE A 3 -24.52 10.64 10.22
C ILE A 3 -24.78 9.47 9.27
N SER A 4 -25.51 8.47 9.75
CA SER A 4 -25.86 7.31 8.91
C SER A 4 -26.95 7.65 7.90
N THR A 5 -26.72 7.30 6.64
CA THR A 5 -27.60 7.68 5.52
C THR A 5 -28.32 6.49 4.87
N SER A 6 -27.90 5.26 5.17
CA SER A 6 -28.54 4.06 4.62
C SER A 6 -29.81 3.67 5.39
N LYS A 7 -30.77 3.07 4.67
CA LYS A 7 -32.02 2.59 5.25
C LYS A 7 -31.78 1.59 6.39
N ILE A 8 -30.82 0.69 6.22
CA ILE A 8 -30.48 -0.31 7.25
C ILE A 8 -29.95 0.37 8.52
N HIS A 9 -29.10 1.40 8.41
CA HIS A 9 -28.64 2.12 9.58
C HIS A 9 -29.75 2.97 10.21
N MET A 10 -30.55 3.69 9.42
CA MET A 10 -31.66 4.47 9.96
C MET A 10 -32.67 3.61 10.72
N GLN A 11 -33.03 2.44 10.17
CA GLN A 11 -34.00 1.53 10.77
C GLN A 11 -33.45 0.80 12.01
N TYR A 12 -32.27 0.18 11.89
CA TYR A 12 -31.78 -0.76 12.90
C TYR A 12 -30.76 -0.16 13.87
N LYS A 13 -29.96 0.82 13.44
CA LYS A 13 -28.94 1.49 14.27
C LYS A 13 -29.52 2.73 14.96
N LEU A 14 -30.02 3.69 14.18
CA LEU A 14 -30.48 4.98 14.70
C LEU A 14 -31.91 4.92 15.25
N LYS A 15 -32.75 4.02 14.70
CA LYS A 15 -34.20 3.96 14.95
C LYS A 15 -34.87 5.31 14.69
N LYS A 16 -34.59 5.91 13.53
CA LYS A 16 -35.03 7.26 13.13
C LYS A 16 -35.59 7.26 11.72
N SER A 17 -36.55 8.15 11.45
CA SER A 17 -37.02 8.42 10.09
C SER A 17 -36.05 9.31 9.31
N GLU A 18 -36.26 9.44 8.00
CA GLU A 18 -35.51 10.39 7.17
C GLU A 18 -35.66 11.84 7.67
N GLU A 19 -36.86 12.24 8.11
CA GLU A 19 -37.11 13.58 8.65
C GLU A 19 -36.37 13.84 9.96
N ASP A 20 -36.30 12.83 10.83
CA ASP A 20 -35.53 12.91 12.08
C ASP A 20 -34.05 13.10 11.80
N VAL A 21 -33.49 12.33 10.84
CA VAL A 21 -32.09 12.44 10.44
C VAL A 21 -31.82 13.82 9.83
N MET A 22 -32.70 14.30 8.94
CA MET A 22 -32.58 15.62 8.34
C MET A 22 -32.62 16.75 9.38
N ARG A 23 -33.49 16.63 10.40
CA ARG A 23 -33.57 17.58 11.51
C ARG A 23 -32.26 17.61 12.30
N ILE A 24 -31.71 16.43 12.62
CA ILE A 24 -30.41 16.32 13.32
C ILE A 24 -29.30 17.03 12.55
N VAL A 25 -29.22 16.82 11.23
CA VAL A 25 -28.20 17.46 10.39
C VAL A 25 -28.34 18.99 10.45
N ARG A 26 -29.56 19.54 10.29
CA ARG A 26 -29.79 20.99 10.40
C ARG A 26 -29.42 21.54 11.76
N ASP A 27 -29.83 20.87 12.84
CA ASP A 27 -29.56 21.31 14.21
C ASP A 27 -28.05 21.29 14.51
N MET A 28 -27.34 20.25 14.08
CA MET A 28 -25.89 20.13 14.23
C MET A 28 -25.15 21.20 13.44
N LEU A 29 -25.57 21.48 12.21
CA LEU A 29 -24.97 22.54 11.37
C LEU A 29 -25.19 23.92 11.97
N ALA A 30 -26.42 24.24 12.37
CA ALA A 30 -26.75 25.51 13.01
C ALA A 30 -25.95 25.72 14.30
N TYR A 31 -25.84 24.68 15.14
CA TYR A 31 -25.04 24.73 16.36
C TYR A 31 -23.55 24.93 16.05
N THR A 32 -22.99 24.14 15.13
CA THR A 32 -21.57 24.22 14.73
C THR A 32 -21.21 25.61 14.19
N ARG A 33 -22.09 26.19 13.36
CA ARG A 33 -21.98 27.56 12.85
C ARG A 33 -22.08 28.61 13.96
N SER A 34 -22.95 28.41 14.95
CA SER A 34 -23.08 29.33 16.08
C SER A 34 -21.81 29.41 16.94
N LEU A 35 -20.98 28.36 16.92
CA LEU A 35 -19.67 28.33 17.56
C LEU A 35 -18.57 29.03 16.73
N GLY A 36 -18.88 29.54 15.54
CA GLY A 36 -17.93 30.21 14.65
C GLY A 36 -17.04 29.25 13.86
N VAL A 37 -17.35 27.95 13.83
CA VAL A 37 -16.61 26.96 13.03
C VAL A 37 -16.92 27.18 11.56
N GLN A 38 -15.87 27.29 10.75
CA GLN A 38 -15.97 27.54 9.30
C GLN A 38 -15.64 26.32 8.45
N ASP A 39 -14.80 25.41 8.96
CA ASP A 39 -14.48 24.15 8.30
C ASP A 39 -15.37 23.06 8.87
N ILE A 40 -16.38 22.67 8.08
CA ILE A 40 -17.44 21.75 8.50
C ILE A 40 -17.54 20.63 7.48
N GLU A 41 -17.10 19.45 7.89
CA GLU A 41 -17.25 18.23 7.11
C GLU A 41 -18.53 17.48 7.49
N LEU A 42 -19.32 17.10 6.50
CA LEU A 42 -20.39 16.12 6.64
C LEU A 42 -19.89 14.77 6.11
N ILE A 43 -19.83 13.76 6.98
CA ILE A 43 -19.55 12.38 6.61
C ILE A 43 -20.86 11.61 6.53
N ALA A 44 -21.25 11.24 5.31
CA ALA A 44 -22.38 10.38 5.02
C ALA A 44 -21.98 8.91 5.24
N GLU A 45 -22.19 8.41 6.46
CA GLU A 45 -21.91 7.02 6.80
C GLU A 45 -22.83 6.09 6.00
N ASP A 46 -22.23 5.04 5.44
CA ASP A 46 -22.85 4.00 4.63
C ASP A 46 -23.50 4.51 3.33
N ALA A 47 -22.95 5.60 2.78
CA ALA A 47 -23.41 6.23 1.54
C ALA A 47 -23.48 5.25 0.36
N GLY A 48 -22.54 4.30 0.28
CA GLY A 48 -22.53 3.29 -0.79
C GLY A 48 -23.76 2.36 -0.84
N ARG A 49 -24.54 2.30 0.24
CA ARG A 49 -25.80 1.52 0.31
C ARG A 49 -27.03 2.37 0.59
N ALA A 50 -26.89 3.70 0.54
CA ALA A 50 -27.97 4.63 0.80
C ALA A 50 -28.92 4.78 -0.40
N ASP A 51 -30.17 5.15 -0.11
CA ASP A 51 -31.10 5.62 -1.13
C ASP A 51 -30.61 6.97 -1.66
N ARG A 52 -30.43 7.08 -2.99
CA ARG A 52 -29.84 8.28 -3.61
C ARG A 52 -30.67 9.52 -3.40
N ARG A 53 -32.00 9.42 -3.51
CA ARG A 53 -32.90 10.55 -3.33
C ARG A 53 -32.71 11.15 -1.94
N PHE A 54 -32.77 10.32 -0.89
CA PHE A 54 -32.57 10.81 0.48
C PHE A 54 -31.16 11.36 0.70
N LEU A 55 -30.12 10.62 0.26
CA LEU A 55 -28.74 11.05 0.43
C LEU A 55 -28.48 12.41 -0.20
N TYR A 56 -28.90 12.61 -1.45
CA TYR A 56 -28.66 13.87 -2.18
C TYR A 56 -29.42 15.04 -1.54
N GLN A 57 -30.65 14.81 -1.10
CA GLN A 57 -31.40 15.82 -0.33
C GLN A 57 -30.68 16.19 0.97
N LEU A 58 -30.15 15.20 1.69
CA LEU A 58 -29.41 15.44 2.94
C LEU A 58 -28.12 16.21 2.71
N VAL A 59 -27.38 15.88 1.65
CA VAL A 59 -26.15 16.59 1.28
C VAL A 59 -26.46 18.02 0.85
N GLU A 60 -27.49 18.23 0.02
CA GLU A 60 -27.91 19.57 -0.41
C GLU A 60 -28.25 20.46 0.80
N GLU A 61 -29.02 19.93 1.75
CA GLU A 61 -29.33 20.64 3.00
C GLU A 61 -28.09 20.91 3.85
N ALA A 62 -27.12 19.99 3.84
CA ALA A 62 -25.88 20.20 4.55
C ALA A 62 -25.02 21.31 3.94
N ILE A 63 -24.94 21.37 2.61
CA ILE A 63 -24.27 22.45 1.87
C ILE A 63 -24.94 23.79 2.18
N LYS A 64 -26.28 23.87 2.12
CA LYS A 64 -27.04 25.08 2.51
C LYS A 64 -26.79 25.49 3.95
N GLY A 65 -26.63 24.51 4.84
CA GLY A 65 -26.30 24.73 6.25
C GLY A 65 -24.84 25.11 6.52
N GLY A 66 -24.00 25.19 5.48
CA GLY A 66 -22.63 25.66 5.55
C GLY A 66 -21.57 24.58 5.67
N ALA A 67 -21.87 23.32 5.31
CA ALA A 67 -20.83 22.31 5.11
C ALA A 67 -19.86 22.77 4.01
N THR A 68 -18.56 22.63 4.26
CA THR A 68 -17.46 22.96 3.34
C THR A 68 -16.87 21.72 2.69
N THR A 69 -17.06 20.56 3.32
CA THR A 69 -16.62 19.26 2.83
C THR A 69 -17.76 18.25 2.95
N VAL A 70 -17.94 17.43 1.93
CA VAL A 70 -18.88 16.31 1.93
C VAL A 70 -18.11 15.04 1.65
N ASP A 71 -18.11 14.13 2.63
CA ASP A 71 -17.48 12.83 2.55
C ASP A 71 -18.53 11.73 2.35
N PHE A 72 -18.26 10.87 1.37
CA PHE A 72 -19.01 9.66 1.13
C PHE A 72 -18.20 8.45 1.59
N ALA A 73 -18.78 7.70 2.53
CA ALA A 73 -18.14 6.50 3.08
C ALA A 73 -18.63 5.20 2.41
N ASP A 74 -17.69 4.39 1.91
CA ASP A 74 -17.89 2.95 1.67
C ASP A 74 -17.63 2.21 2.99
N THR A 75 -18.55 2.39 3.94
CA THR A 75 -18.39 1.99 5.36
C THR A 75 -18.09 0.51 5.56
N VAL A 76 -18.57 -0.34 4.65
CA VAL A 76 -18.42 -1.81 4.72
C VAL A 76 -17.54 -2.37 3.60
N GLY A 77 -16.80 -1.51 2.88
CA GLY A 77 -15.81 -1.92 1.87
C GLY A 77 -16.37 -2.82 0.77
N TYR A 78 -17.63 -2.58 0.35
CA TYR A 78 -18.37 -3.47 -0.55
C TYR A 78 -18.38 -2.99 -2.00
N LYS A 79 -18.10 -1.70 -2.24
CA LYS A 79 -18.24 -1.14 -3.59
C LYS A 79 -17.13 -1.59 -4.52
N PHE A 80 -17.46 -1.75 -5.79
CA PHE A 80 -16.44 -1.89 -6.84
C PHE A 80 -15.98 -0.51 -7.34
N PRO A 81 -14.73 -0.38 -7.84
CA PRO A 81 -14.19 0.91 -8.26
C PRO A 81 -15.03 1.66 -9.31
N HIS A 82 -15.61 0.95 -10.27
CA HIS A 82 -16.46 1.57 -11.30
C HIS A 82 -17.80 2.05 -10.75
N GLU A 83 -18.40 1.32 -9.79
CA GLU A 83 -19.61 1.77 -9.09
C GLU A 83 -19.31 2.99 -8.24
N TRP A 84 -18.14 3.03 -7.59
CA TRP A 84 -17.74 4.13 -6.73
C TRP A 84 -17.38 5.39 -7.53
N ALA A 85 -16.64 5.26 -8.63
CA ALA A 85 -16.45 6.38 -9.56
C ALA A 85 -17.78 6.91 -10.11
N GLY A 86 -18.67 6.01 -10.56
CA GLY A 86 -20.00 6.38 -11.04
C GLY A 86 -20.84 7.07 -9.98
N PHE A 87 -20.78 6.61 -8.72
CA PHE A 87 -21.40 7.28 -7.58
C PHE A 87 -20.97 8.75 -7.48
N PHE A 88 -19.66 9.02 -7.56
CA PHE A 88 -19.12 10.38 -7.40
C PHE A 88 -19.46 11.28 -8.59
N GLN A 89 -19.44 10.73 -9.81
CA GLN A 89 -19.87 11.46 -11.01
C GLN A 89 -21.35 11.85 -10.91
N GLU A 90 -22.22 10.90 -10.59
CA GLU A 90 -23.66 11.13 -10.45
C GLU A 90 -23.96 12.16 -9.34
N ALA A 91 -23.27 12.07 -8.19
CA ALA A 91 -23.42 13.03 -7.10
C ALA A 91 -23.05 14.46 -7.53
N ARG A 92 -21.97 14.62 -8.31
CA ARG A 92 -21.56 15.91 -8.87
C ARG A 92 -22.57 16.50 -9.83
N GLU A 93 -23.21 15.65 -10.64
CA GLU A 93 -24.22 16.07 -11.61
C GLU A 93 -25.57 16.39 -10.96
N SER A 94 -25.90 15.69 -9.86
CA SER A 94 -27.26 15.67 -9.31
C SER A 94 -27.46 16.53 -8.07
N ILE A 95 -26.41 16.82 -7.29
CA ILE A 95 -26.55 17.53 -6.01
C ILE A 95 -26.31 19.04 -6.21
N PRO A 96 -27.33 19.89 -5.98
CA PRO A 96 -27.14 21.33 -6.09
C PRO A 96 -26.09 21.87 -5.12
N GLY A 97 -25.17 22.69 -5.62
CA GLY A 97 -24.13 23.34 -4.83
C GLY A 97 -22.92 22.47 -4.49
N ILE A 98 -22.88 21.22 -4.94
CA ILE A 98 -21.79 20.27 -4.67
C ILE A 98 -20.43 20.73 -5.21
N ASP A 99 -20.42 21.49 -6.32
CA ASP A 99 -19.19 22.08 -6.88
C ASP A 99 -18.58 23.18 -6.00
N ASN A 100 -19.31 23.68 -4.99
CA ASN A 100 -18.83 24.69 -4.06
C ASN A 100 -18.19 24.11 -2.79
N VAL A 101 -18.14 22.78 -2.67
CA VAL A 101 -17.58 22.07 -1.50
C VAL A 101 -16.51 21.08 -1.93
N VAL A 102 -15.64 20.70 -0.99
CA VAL A 102 -14.67 19.64 -1.22
C VAL A 102 -15.39 18.30 -1.15
N LEU A 103 -15.25 17.50 -2.20
CA LEU A 103 -15.66 16.10 -2.16
C LEU A 103 -14.56 15.24 -1.53
N ALA A 104 -14.95 14.53 -0.47
CA ALA A 104 -14.13 13.59 0.26
C ALA A 104 -14.60 12.14 0.04
N THR A 105 -13.71 11.19 0.30
CA THR A 105 -14.06 9.77 0.30
C THR A 105 -13.38 9.04 1.45
N HIS A 106 -14.12 8.16 2.10
CA HIS A 106 -13.62 7.22 3.12
C HIS A 106 -13.95 5.78 2.71
N CYS A 107 -12.94 4.96 2.48
CA CYS A 107 -13.13 3.59 1.98
C CYS A 107 -12.56 2.54 2.95
N HIS A 108 -13.39 1.57 3.34
CA HIS A 108 -12.96 0.38 4.06
C HIS A 108 -12.51 -0.75 3.13
N ASP A 109 -11.70 -1.67 3.65
CA ASP A 109 -10.98 -2.68 2.85
C ASP A 109 -11.52 -4.11 2.97
N ASP A 110 -12.78 -4.29 3.34
CA ASP A 110 -13.39 -5.61 3.57
C ASP A 110 -13.29 -6.57 2.37
N LEU A 111 -13.26 -6.04 1.14
CA LEU A 111 -13.04 -6.81 -0.10
C LEU A 111 -11.65 -6.61 -0.73
N GLY A 112 -10.72 -5.93 -0.06
CA GLY A 112 -9.40 -5.60 -0.60
C GLY A 112 -9.42 -4.55 -1.73
N LEU A 113 -10.45 -3.69 -1.75
CA LEU A 113 -10.69 -2.70 -2.80
C LEU A 113 -10.56 -1.25 -2.34
N ALA A 114 -10.20 -0.98 -1.08
CA ALA A 114 -10.23 0.37 -0.51
C ALA A 114 -9.33 1.34 -1.29
N THR A 115 -8.06 0.99 -1.49
CA THR A 115 -7.10 1.79 -2.27
C THR A 115 -7.62 2.07 -3.68
N ALA A 116 -8.20 1.05 -4.35
CA ALA A 116 -8.74 1.19 -5.70
C ALA A 116 -9.98 2.08 -5.75
N ASN A 117 -10.90 1.94 -4.80
CA ASN A 117 -12.08 2.78 -4.66
C ASN A 117 -11.70 4.24 -4.37
N THR A 118 -10.76 4.48 -3.45
CA THR A 118 -10.26 5.83 -3.17
C THR A 118 -9.69 6.49 -4.41
N LEU A 119 -8.85 5.80 -5.20
CA LEU A 119 -8.31 6.34 -6.44
C LEU A 119 -9.39 6.56 -7.51
N ALA A 120 -10.40 5.71 -7.57
CA ALA A 120 -11.54 5.86 -8.48
C ALA A 120 -12.39 7.10 -8.13
N ALA A 121 -12.61 7.37 -6.84
CA ALA A 121 -13.26 8.60 -6.39
C ALA A 121 -12.42 9.85 -6.70
N VAL A 122 -11.10 9.80 -6.52
CA VAL A 122 -10.17 10.89 -6.92
C VAL A 122 -10.29 11.20 -8.41
N HIS A 123 -10.30 10.15 -9.25
CA HIS A 123 -10.51 10.27 -10.69
C HIS A 123 -11.88 10.88 -11.03
N ALA A 124 -12.93 10.57 -10.26
CA ALA A 124 -14.27 11.10 -10.43
C ALA A 124 -14.47 12.54 -9.90
N GLY A 125 -13.49 13.10 -9.19
CA GLY A 125 -13.52 14.49 -8.72
C GLY A 125 -13.32 14.69 -7.22
N ALA A 126 -13.16 13.63 -6.43
CA ALA A 126 -12.80 13.77 -5.01
C ALA A 126 -11.44 14.49 -4.87
N ARG A 127 -11.34 15.39 -3.90
CA ARG A 127 -10.14 16.20 -3.61
C ARG A 127 -9.67 16.09 -2.17
N GLN A 128 -10.40 15.36 -1.34
CA GLN A 128 -9.97 14.88 -0.04
C GLN A 128 -10.12 13.34 0.01
N VAL A 129 -9.21 12.66 0.67
CA VAL A 129 -9.25 11.19 0.85
C VAL A 129 -8.92 10.87 2.30
N GLU A 130 -9.79 10.12 2.97
CA GLU A 130 -9.54 9.60 4.30
C GLU A 130 -8.77 8.27 4.17
N VAL A 131 -7.58 8.23 4.76
CA VAL A 131 -6.64 7.10 4.66
C VAL A 131 -5.95 6.88 6.01
N THR A 132 -5.41 5.69 6.22
CA THR A 132 -4.64 5.38 7.41
C THR A 132 -3.27 4.80 7.08
N ILE A 133 -2.30 5.07 7.96
CA ILE A 133 -0.95 4.50 7.84
C ILE A 133 -1.06 2.98 8.01
N ASN A 134 -0.39 2.23 7.14
CA ASN A 134 -0.47 0.77 7.09
C ASN A 134 -1.86 0.20 6.75
N GLY A 135 -2.85 1.04 6.44
CA GLY A 135 -4.23 0.62 6.21
C GLY A 135 -4.97 0.18 7.48
N ILE A 136 -4.49 0.53 8.68
CA ILE A 136 -5.16 0.14 9.93
C ILE A 136 -6.57 0.76 10.05
N GLY A 137 -7.48 0.07 10.72
CA GLY A 137 -8.84 0.56 10.90
C GLY A 137 -9.76 -0.54 11.39
N GLU A 138 -11.06 -0.28 11.35
CA GLU A 138 -12.07 -1.29 11.65
C GLU A 138 -11.94 -2.50 10.71
N ARG A 139 -12.09 -3.72 11.26
CA ARG A 139 -12.13 -4.99 10.51
C ARG A 139 -10.87 -5.21 9.65
N ALA A 140 -11.01 -5.20 8.33
CA ALA A 140 -9.91 -5.34 7.37
C ALA A 140 -9.11 -4.04 7.19
N GLY A 141 -9.61 -2.92 7.71
CA GLY A 141 -8.93 -1.64 7.71
C GLY A 141 -9.56 -0.60 6.78
N ASN A 142 -8.75 0.41 6.45
CA ASN A 142 -9.09 1.51 5.54
C ASN A 142 -8.14 1.54 4.35
N ALA A 143 -8.42 2.38 3.36
CA ALA A 143 -7.47 2.72 2.31
C ALA A 143 -6.13 3.14 2.91
N SER A 144 -5.05 2.52 2.41
CA SER A 144 -3.70 2.73 2.92
C SER A 144 -3.10 4.03 2.40
N LEU A 145 -2.60 4.86 3.31
CA LEU A 145 -1.98 6.14 2.97
C LEU A 145 -0.80 5.95 2.00
N GLU A 146 0.12 5.05 2.32
CA GLU A 146 1.32 4.82 1.51
C GLU A 146 0.98 4.30 0.12
N GLU A 147 -0.07 3.49 -0.03
CA GLU A 147 -0.51 2.96 -1.31
C GLU A 147 -1.17 4.06 -2.17
N VAL A 148 -2.13 4.80 -1.61
CA VAL A 148 -2.83 5.89 -2.32
C VAL A 148 -1.85 6.99 -2.74
N VAL A 149 -0.97 7.42 -1.82
CA VAL A 149 0.01 8.48 -2.10
C VAL A 149 1.00 8.06 -3.18
N MET A 150 1.52 6.83 -3.12
CA MET A 150 2.48 6.37 -4.12
C MET A 150 1.81 6.13 -5.47
N ALA A 151 0.56 5.66 -5.51
CA ALA A 151 -0.18 5.55 -6.75
C ALA A 151 -0.39 6.91 -7.43
N ILE A 152 -0.81 7.94 -6.67
CA ILE A 152 -0.95 9.31 -7.17
C ILE A 152 0.43 9.86 -7.60
N LYS A 153 1.49 9.65 -6.82
CA LYS A 153 2.84 10.10 -7.19
C LYS A 153 3.31 9.47 -8.51
N CYS A 154 3.00 8.20 -8.75
CA CYS A 154 3.44 7.50 -9.95
C CYS A 154 2.61 7.83 -11.18
N ARG A 155 1.29 7.96 -11.04
CA ARG A 155 0.35 8.00 -12.17
C ARG A 155 -0.60 9.19 -12.15
N GLY A 156 -0.49 10.08 -11.18
CA GLY A 156 -1.37 11.22 -11.00
C GLY A 156 -1.31 12.22 -12.15
N ASN A 157 -0.09 12.46 -12.68
CA ASN A 157 0.10 13.30 -13.85
C ASN A 157 -0.61 12.75 -15.09
N ASP A 158 -0.37 11.47 -15.41
CA ASP A 158 -0.77 10.90 -16.70
C ASP A 158 -2.21 10.35 -16.73
N LEU A 159 -2.70 9.80 -15.61
CA LEU A 159 -4.02 9.14 -15.54
C LEU A 159 -5.06 9.90 -14.73
N LEU A 160 -4.62 10.75 -13.81
CA LEU A 160 -5.53 11.48 -12.90
C LEU A 160 -5.55 12.98 -13.21
N GLY A 161 -5.17 13.39 -14.41
CA GLY A 161 -5.29 14.77 -14.88
C GLY A 161 -4.40 15.76 -14.12
N GLY A 162 -3.17 15.39 -13.80
CA GLY A 162 -2.24 16.28 -13.09
C GLY A 162 -2.38 16.28 -11.57
N ILE A 163 -3.20 15.40 -10.99
CA ILE A 163 -3.39 15.35 -9.53
C ILE A 163 -2.09 14.94 -8.83
N TYR A 164 -1.79 15.63 -7.73
CA TYR A 164 -0.62 15.38 -6.89
C TYR A 164 -1.00 15.51 -5.41
N THR A 165 -0.11 15.06 -4.51
CA THR A 165 -0.22 15.29 -3.07
C THR A 165 0.98 16.09 -2.57
N GLY A 166 0.80 16.84 -1.48
CA GLY A 166 1.90 17.54 -0.80
C GLY A 166 2.69 16.66 0.17
N ILE A 167 2.44 15.34 0.20
CA ILE A 167 3.03 14.44 1.19
C ILE A 167 4.50 14.18 0.84
N ASN A 168 5.39 14.42 1.80
CA ASN A 168 6.79 14.05 1.65
C ASN A 168 6.95 12.52 1.78
N THR A 169 7.03 11.85 0.63
CA THR A 169 7.09 10.38 0.56
C THR A 169 8.33 9.81 1.24
N LYS A 170 9.40 10.59 1.44
CA LYS A 170 10.63 10.14 2.13
C LYS A 170 10.41 9.79 3.61
N HIS A 171 9.25 10.11 4.19
CA HIS A 171 8.91 9.71 5.56
C HIS A 171 8.00 8.48 5.64
N ILE A 172 7.50 7.96 4.51
CA ILE A 172 6.53 6.85 4.49
C ILE A 172 7.05 5.64 5.26
N PHE A 173 8.25 5.13 4.92
CA PHE A 173 8.74 3.90 5.51
C PHE A 173 8.93 4.01 7.03
N THR A 174 9.58 5.09 7.50
CA THR A 174 9.79 5.33 8.93
C THR A 174 8.48 5.50 9.69
N THR A 175 7.51 6.22 9.11
CA THR A 175 6.18 6.40 9.72
C THR A 175 5.42 5.08 9.82
N CYS A 176 5.43 4.27 8.75
CA CYS A 176 4.83 2.93 8.75
C CYS A 176 5.45 2.01 9.82
N LYS A 177 6.78 1.99 9.93
CA LYS A 177 7.50 1.23 10.97
C LYS A 177 7.15 1.72 12.37
N ARG A 178 7.02 3.04 12.56
CA ARG A 178 6.63 3.61 13.85
C ARG A 178 5.21 3.22 14.26
N VAL A 179 4.28 3.20 13.31
CA VAL A 179 2.91 2.74 13.57
C VAL A 179 2.86 1.26 13.88
N GLU A 180 3.64 0.41 13.19
CA GLU A 180 3.80 -1.01 13.54
C GLU A 180 4.29 -1.19 14.98
N GLU A 181 5.35 -0.47 15.38
CA GLU A 181 5.89 -0.50 16.75
C GLU A 181 4.85 -0.10 17.81
N LEU A 182 4.10 0.97 17.56
CA LEU A 182 3.16 1.54 18.54
C LEU A 182 1.84 0.77 18.61
N SER A 183 1.36 0.23 17.49
CA SER A 183 0.10 -0.52 17.43
C SER A 183 0.27 -2.00 17.77
N GLY A 184 1.48 -2.55 17.62
CA GLY A 184 1.75 -3.98 17.73
C GLY A 184 1.23 -4.80 16.54
N LEU A 185 0.72 -4.15 15.48
CA LEU A 185 0.24 -4.80 14.27
C LEU A 185 1.39 -4.96 13.25
N PRO A 186 1.90 -6.18 13.02
CA PRO A 186 3.04 -6.38 12.13
C PRO A 186 2.71 -6.05 10.68
N ILE A 187 3.63 -5.39 9.97
CA ILE A 187 3.54 -5.15 8.54
C ILE A 187 3.75 -6.47 7.81
N GLN A 188 2.79 -6.84 6.96
CA GLN A 188 2.90 -8.06 6.15
C GLN A 188 4.14 -7.98 5.24
N PRO A 189 4.92 -9.06 5.10
CA PRO A 189 6.13 -9.06 4.29
C PRO A 189 5.93 -8.61 2.84
N ASN A 190 4.79 -8.94 2.25
CA ASN A 190 4.38 -8.63 0.88
C ASN A 190 3.40 -7.45 0.79
N LYS A 191 3.24 -6.65 1.85
CA LYS A 191 2.43 -5.43 1.78
C LYS A 191 2.97 -4.50 0.70
N SER A 192 2.09 -3.95 -0.11
CA SER A 192 2.40 -2.95 -1.13
C SER A 192 3.20 -1.80 -0.52
N ILE A 193 4.15 -1.26 -1.29
CA ILE A 193 5.01 -0.13 -0.93
C ILE A 193 6.01 -0.42 0.22
N VAL A 194 5.54 -0.79 1.41
CA VAL A 194 6.36 -0.82 2.64
C VAL A 194 6.74 -2.23 3.11
N GLY A 195 6.14 -3.28 2.55
CA GLY A 195 6.46 -4.66 2.89
C GLY A 195 7.94 -4.97 2.67
N ARG A 196 8.54 -5.80 3.54
CA ARG A 196 9.98 -6.11 3.45
C ARG A 196 10.37 -6.72 2.09
N ASN A 197 9.45 -7.39 1.41
CA ASN A 197 9.64 -8.02 0.09
C ASN A 197 9.30 -7.10 -1.09
N ALA A 198 8.79 -5.87 -0.87
CA ALA A 198 8.27 -5.01 -1.94
C ALA A 198 9.33 -4.58 -2.99
N PHE A 199 10.61 -4.59 -2.62
CA PHE A 199 11.75 -4.24 -3.49
C PHE A 199 12.76 -5.39 -3.62
N VAL A 200 12.28 -6.63 -3.47
CA VAL A 200 13.13 -7.83 -3.48
C VAL A 200 12.87 -8.68 -4.71
N HIS A 201 13.93 -9.06 -5.41
CA HIS A 201 13.87 -9.85 -6.64
C HIS A 201 14.48 -11.23 -6.44
N ALA A 202 13.63 -12.26 -6.46
CA ALA A 202 14.05 -13.64 -6.23
C ALA A 202 14.30 -14.46 -7.51
N SER A 203 13.56 -14.16 -8.59
CA SER A 203 13.66 -14.91 -9.85
C SER A 203 14.95 -14.57 -10.59
N GLY A 204 15.70 -15.56 -11.07
CA GLY A 204 16.96 -15.34 -11.80
C GLY A 204 16.82 -14.44 -13.04
N ILE A 205 15.68 -14.51 -13.75
CA ILE A 205 15.40 -13.60 -14.87
C ILE A 205 15.13 -12.16 -14.42
N HIS A 206 14.50 -11.98 -13.25
CA HIS A 206 14.29 -10.65 -12.69
C HIS A 206 15.61 -10.05 -12.19
N GLN A 207 16.45 -10.88 -11.55
CA GLN A 207 17.77 -10.48 -11.07
C GLN A 207 18.65 -9.99 -12.23
N ASP A 208 18.72 -10.76 -13.32
CA ASP A 208 19.44 -10.36 -14.53
C ASP A 208 18.89 -9.04 -15.13
N GLY A 209 17.57 -8.89 -15.20
CA GLY A 209 16.93 -7.65 -15.68
C GLY A 209 17.27 -6.44 -14.82
N VAL A 210 17.16 -6.55 -13.50
CA VAL A 210 17.45 -5.48 -12.54
C VAL A 210 18.92 -5.07 -12.57
N LEU A 211 19.83 -6.04 -12.71
CA LEU A 211 21.27 -5.79 -12.84
C LEU A 211 21.61 -5.02 -14.12
N LYS A 212 20.88 -5.28 -15.22
CA LYS A 212 21.05 -4.55 -16.48
C LYS A 212 20.42 -3.16 -16.44
N HIS A 213 19.18 -3.07 -15.96
CA HIS A 213 18.46 -1.81 -15.84
C HIS A 213 17.30 -1.96 -14.84
N ARG A 214 17.40 -1.35 -13.65
CA ARG A 214 16.41 -1.48 -12.57
C ARG A 214 14.96 -1.22 -12.98
N GLY A 215 14.75 -0.23 -13.86
CA GLY A 215 13.42 0.12 -14.37
C GLY A 215 12.70 -1.00 -15.14
N THR A 216 13.33 -2.14 -15.42
CA THR A 216 12.65 -3.31 -15.98
C THR A 216 11.64 -3.92 -15.01
N TYR A 217 11.87 -3.77 -13.69
CA TYR A 217 11.01 -4.33 -12.64
C TYR A 217 10.74 -3.37 -11.47
N GLU A 218 11.47 -2.27 -11.36
CA GLU A 218 11.27 -1.25 -10.31
C GLU A 218 10.62 0.01 -10.90
N ILE A 219 9.29 0.12 -10.81
CA ILE A 219 8.55 1.35 -11.15
C ILE A 219 8.72 2.45 -10.08
N ILE A 220 9.12 2.04 -8.87
CA ILE A 220 9.44 2.88 -7.72
C ILE A 220 10.67 2.32 -7.03
N SER A 221 11.49 3.20 -6.45
CA SER A 221 12.68 2.82 -5.69
C SER A 221 12.41 2.80 -4.18
N PRO A 222 13.13 2.00 -3.37
CA PRO A 222 13.00 2.05 -1.91
C PRO A 222 13.33 3.45 -1.36
N GLU A 223 14.25 4.17 -2.00
CA GLU A 223 14.60 5.52 -1.60
C GLU A 223 13.43 6.49 -1.77
N ASP A 224 12.51 6.27 -2.71
CA ASP A 224 11.32 7.12 -2.90
C ASP A 224 10.43 7.20 -1.68
N ILE A 225 10.44 6.16 -0.84
CA ILE A 225 9.68 6.08 0.40
C ILE A 225 10.54 6.28 1.66
N GLY A 226 11.81 6.67 1.49
CA GLY A 226 12.76 6.82 2.58
C GLY A 226 13.25 5.51 3.18
N ARG A 227 13.09 4.39 2.47
CA ARG A 227 13.63 3.11 2.88
C ARG A 227 15.06 2.98 2.37
N PRO A 228 16.05 2.66 3.22
CA PRO A 228 17.38 2.27 2.75
C PRO A 228 17.28 1.06 1.84
N ARG A 229 18.02 1.05 0.73
CA ARG A 229 18.09 -0.11 -0.14
C ARG A 229 18.53 -1.34 0.66
N PRO A 230 17.87 -2.50 0.49
CA PRO A 230 18.32 -3.73 1.12
C PRO A 230 19.77 -4.04 0.73
N SER A 231 20.53 -4.68 1.63
CA SER A 231 21.86 -5.21 1.30
C SER A 231 21.78 -6.13 0.07
N ASN A 232 22.78 -6.07 -0.80
CA ASN A 232 22.80 -6.72 -2.12
C ASN A 232 21.70 -6.20 -3.05
N ASP A 233 21.35 -4.92 -2.91
CA ASP A 233 20.64 -4.21 -3.97
C ASP A 233 19.20 -4.72 -4.24
N GLY A 234 18.62 -5.42 -3.26
CA GLY A 234 17.31 -6.09 -3.34
C GLY A 234 17.36 -7.51 -3.92
N ILE A 235 18.54 -8.04 -4.22
CA ILE A 235 18.74 -9.38 -4.79
C ILE A 235 18.83 -10.39 -3.64
N VAL A 236 17.85 -11.29 -3.56
CA VAL A 236 17.89 -12.41 -2.62
C VAL A 236 18.42 -13.65 -3.32
N LEU A 237 19.48 -14.24 -2.76
CA LEU A 237 20.02 -15.50 -3.22
C LEU A 237 19.22 -16.66 -2.65
N GLY A 238 18.60 -17.43 -3.53
CA GLY A 238 17.80 -18.60 -3.17
C GLY A 238 17.66 -19.58 -4.33
N LYS A 239 16.71 -20.52 -4.24
CA LYS A 239 16.56 -21.62 -5.20
C LYS A 239 16.41 -21.15 -6.65
N LEU A 240 15.85 -19.96 -6.87
CA LEU A 240 15.60 -19.39 -8.20
C LEU A 240 16.77 -18.57 -8.76
N SER A 241 17.81 -18.33 -7.97
CA SER A 241 18.94 -17.51 -8.39
C SER A 241 19.78 -18.21 -9.44
N GLY A 242 20.18 -17.43 -10.45
CA GLY A 242 21.03 -17.86 -11.55
C GLY A 242 22.52 -17.71 -11.25
N ARG A 243 23.35 -18.19 -12.17
CA ARG A 243 24.82 -18.08 -12.09
C ARG A 243 25.27 -16.64 -11.90
N HIS A 244 24.74 -15.73 -12.72
CA HIS A 244 25.13 -14.32 -12.69
C HIS A 244 24.89 -13.65 -11.33
N ALA A 245 23.75 -13.94 -10.68
CA ALA A 245 23.43 -13.42 -9.36
C ALA A 245 24.40 -13.91 -8.29
N LEU A 246 24.75 -15.20 -8.29
CA LEU A 246 25.75 -15.74 -7.36
C LEU A 246 27.15 -15.17 -7.63
N GLN A 247 27.53 -15.02 -8.91
CA GLN A 247 28.85 -14.51 -9.31
C GLN A 247 29.04 -13.03 -8.91
N THR A 248 28.00 -12.22 -9.13
CA THR A 248 27.97 -10.82 -8.68
C THR A 248 28.16 -10.75 -7.16
N LYS A 249 27.40 -11.57 -6.41
CA LYS A 249 27.51 -11.58 -4.95
C LYS A 249 28.86 -12.06 -4.43
N LEU A 250 29.48 -13.06 -5.07
CA LEU A 250 30.83 -13.49 -4.73
C LEU A 250 31.84 -12.36 -4.95
N SER A 251 31.71 -11.64 -6.07
CA SER A 251 32.57 -10.49 -6.39
C SER A 251 32.42 -9.35 -5.37
N GLU A 252 31.18 -9.02 -4.97
CA GLU A 252 30.89 -8.04 -3.89
C GLU A 252 31.52 -8.45 -2.55
N LEU A 253 31.57 -9.75 -2.26
CA LEU A 253 32.20 -10.29 -1.07
C LEU A 253 33.74 -10.38 -1.17
N GLY A 254 34.32 -9.96 -2.30
CA GLY A 254 35.75 -9.97 -2.56
C GLY A 254 36.31 -11.30 -3.05
N TYR A 255 35.46 -12.17 -3.63
CA TYR A 255 35.86 -13.47 -4.16
C TYR A 255 35.74 -13.53 -5.69
N GLU A 256 36.86 -13.77 -6.35
CA GLU A 256 36.89 -14.16 -7.77
C GLU A 256 37.22 -15.65 -7.87
N LEU A 257 36.38 -16.39 -8.60
CA LEU A 257 36.54 -17.82 -8.82
C LEU A 257 36.75 -18.09 -10.31
N ASP A 258 37.61 -19.06 -10.61
CA ASP A 258 37.68 -19.64 -11.96
C ASP A 258 36.41 -20.46 -12.28
N ASP A 259 36.18 -20.76 -13.55
CA ASP A 259 34.95 -21.39 -14.04
C ASP A 259 34.66 -22.75 -13.38
N GLU A 260 35.69 -23.55 -13.12
CA GLU A 260 35.54 -24.88 -12.49
C GLU A 260 35.14 -24.74 -11.02
N LYS A 261 35.82 -23.89 -10.25
CA LYS A 261 35.45 -23.60 -8.86
C LYS A 261 34.06 -22.99 -8.78
N PHE A 262 33.74 -22.05 -9.67
CA PHE A 262 32.44 -21.41 -9.70
C PHE A 262 31.33 -22.43 -9.99
N LYS A 263 31.54 -23.36 -10.92
CA LYS A 263 30.58 -24.44 -11.22
C LYS A 263 30.33 -25.33 -10.01
N TYR A 264 31.37 -25.68 -9.26
CA TYR A 264 31.24 -26.46 -8.02
C TYR A 264 30.47 -25.69 -6.93
N VAL A 265 30.86 -24.45 -6.67
CA VAL A 265 30.19 -23.57 -5.70
C VAL A 265 28.73 -23.33 -6.08
N PHE A 266 28.43 -23.16 -7.37
CA PHE A 266 27.07 -22.99 -7.87
C PHE A 266 26.21 -24.25 -7.65
N TRP A 267 26.76 -25.45 -7.85
CA TRP A 267 26.03 -26.69 -7.54
C TRP A 267 25.72 -26.81 -6.05
N ARG A 268 26.71 -26.54 -5.19
CA ARG A 268 26.55 -26.52 -3.72
C ARG A 268 25.54 -25.48 -3.26
N PHE A 269 25.60 -24.29 -3.87
CA PHE A 269 24.64 -23.20 -3.67
C PHE A 269 23.21 -23.67 -3.94
N LYS A 270 22.96 -24.34 -5.08
CA LYS A 270 21.63 -24.87 -5.41
C LYS A 270 21.13 -25.89 -4.39
N ALA A 271 22.00 -26.80 -3.95
CA ALA A 271 21.66 -27.79 -2.93
C ALA A 271 21.36 -27.14 -1.56
N LEU A 272 22.09 -26.09 -1.18
CA LEU A 272 21.82 -25.36 0.06
C LEU A 272 20.51 -24.55 -0.06
N ALA A 273 20.28 -23.92 -1.21
CA ALA A 273 19.10 -23.13 -1.50
C ALA A 273 17.81 -23.97 -1.62
N GLU A 274 17.91 -25.30 -1.81
CA GLU A 274 16.78 -26.21 -1.68
C GLU A 274 16.34 -26.39 -0.23
N LYS A 275 17.28 -26.29 0.72
CA LYS A 275 17.04 -26.51 2.15
C LYS A 275 16.74 -25.21 2.89
N LYS A 276 17.29 -24.09 2.44
CA LYS A 276 17.16 -22.77 3.06
C LYS A 276 16.69 -21.76 2.01
N LYS A 277 15.56 -21.10 2.31
CA LYS A 277 14.83 -20.26 1.36
C LYS A 277 15.63 -19.03 0.91
N ASP A 278 16.21 -18.32 1.88
CA ASP A 278 17.01 -17.12 1.67
C ASP A 278 18.41 -17.35 2.27
N LEU A 279 19.44 -17.24 1.44
CA LEU A 279 20.82 -17.42 1.85
C LEU A 279 21.46 -16.06 2.18
N CYS A 280 22.05 -15.96 3.37
CA CYS A 280 22.78 -14.77 3.80
C CYS A 280 24.27 -14.86 3.46
N ASP A 281 24.99 -13.75 3.61
CA ASP A 281 26.41 -13.67 3.29
C ASP A 281 27.28 -14.73 4.01
N SER A 282 26.93 -15.12 5.24
CA SER A 282 27.62 -16.20 5.95
C SER A 282 27.39 -17.56 5.32
N ASP A 283 26.19 -17.82 4.79
CA ASP A 283 25.91 -19.05 4.03
C ASP A 283 26.72 -19.07 2.73
N ILE A 284 26.82 -17.94 2.03
CA ILE A 284 27.61 -17.86 0.79
C ILE A 284 29.11 -18.07 1.08
N LYS A 285 29.61 -17.48 2.17
CA LYS A 285 31.00 -17.68 2.61
C LYS A 285 31.28 -19.13 3.02
N SER A 286 30.32 -19.84 3.62
CA SER A 286 30.52 -21.24 4.03
C SER A 286 30.70 -22.18 2.83
N LEU A 287 30.06 -21.88 1.69
CA LEU A 287 30.25 -22.62 0.43
C LEU A 287 31.71 -22.59 -0.05
N LEU A 288 32.47 -21.55 0.30
CA LEU A 288 33.89 -21.39 -0.05
C LEU A 288 34.81 -22.07 0.97
N LEU A 289 34.38 -22.18 2.22
CA LEU A 289 35.18 -22.77 3.30
C LEU A 289 35.22 -24.31 3.23
N GLU A 290 34.12 -24.95 2.81
CA GLU A 290 34.07 -26.41 2.68
C GLU A 290 34.93 -26.96 1.53
N GLU A 291 35.32 -26.13 0.56
CA GLU A 291 36.31 -26.52 -0.47
C GLU A 291 37.70 -26.75 0.15
N LYS A 292 38.07 -25.96 1.16
CA LYS A 292 39.34 -26.14 1.88
C LYS A 292 39.35 -27.43 2.69
N VAL A 293 38.20 -27.83 3.27
CA VAL A 293 38.08 -29.08 4.04
C VAL A 293 38.12 -30.30 3.10
N ALA A 294 37.39 -30.29 1.98
CA ALA A 294 37.41 -31.40 1.01
C ALA A 294 38.81 -31.62 0.38
N LYS A 295 39.57 -30.55 0.11
CA LYS A 295 40.96 -30.65 -0.36
C LYS A 295 41.97 -31.03 0.74
N ALA A 296 41.72 -30.65 1.99
CA ALA A 296 42.54 -31.08 3.14
C ALA A 296 42.37 -32.59 3.41
N SER A 297 41.13 -33.09 3.39
CA SER A 297 40.83 -34.51 3.59
C SER A 297 41.38 -35.40 2.45
N ALA A 298 41.40 -34.90 1.21
CA ALA A 298 42.00 -35.63 0.08
C ALA A 298 43.54 -35.65 0.13
N LYS A 299 44.18 -34.62 0.69
CA LYS A 299 45.64 -34.59 0.90
C LYS A 299 46.09 -35.46 2.08
N GLU A 300 45.32 -35.49 3.17
CA GLU A 300 45.58 -36.39 4.31
C GLU A 300 45.42 -37.86 3.92
N ALA A 301 44.41 -38.21 3.10
CA ALA A 301 44.26 -39.57 2.59
C ALA A 301 45.41 -40.02 1.66
N HIS A 302 46.15 -39.10 1.04
CA HIS A 302 47.28 -39.41 0.18
C HIS A 302 48.61 -39.51 0.95
N GLN A 303 48.72 -38.92 2.15
CA GLN A 303 49.90 -39.04 3.01
C GLN A 303 49.92 -40.29 3.90
N VAL A 304 48.80 -41.02 4.00
CA VAL A 304 48.73 -42.28 4.77
C VAL A 304 49.18 -43.51 3.96
N HIS A 305 49.52 -43.33 2.67
CA HIS A 305 49.97 -44.40 1.77
C HIS A 305 51.37 -44.22 1.17
N THR A 306 52.25 -43.47 1.84
CA THR A 306 53.70 -43.46 1.55
C THR A 306 54.51 -43.68 2.80
#